data_AF-A0A1I3EGJ8-F1
#
_entry.id   AF-A0A1I3EGJ8-F1
#
_cell.length_a   1.000
_cell.length_b   1.000
_cell.length_c   1.000
_cell.angle_alpha   90.00
_cell.angle_beta   90.00
_cell.angle_gamma   90.00
#
_symmetry.space_group_name_H-M   'P 1'
#
loop_
_entity.id
_entity.type
_entity.pdbx_description
1 polymer ?
#
loop_
_entity_poly.entity_id
_entity_poly.type
_entity_poly.pdbx_seq_one_letter_code
_entity_poly.pdbx_strand_id
1 'polypeptide(L)'
;MRERICPVIILMNRNKKRYILPIVFCTAALFVFDVNADAAAGVPQADSVQSEAAGDIWQQQAELAAANAEAYRKAQEQYAAELAAYQQALLEQQAREKKEAQTQQSLAEADNVKTEEADGAASPTEAGPAVIPPAQSLQTLPQNGTIANGRLIAAGLLSAPVETPLKGKSISILGDSISTYQGYIPSGYACFYPETQNDVKDVTQTWWMQVLYNTGMRLAVNGSYSASAVCGDSQAEDSSAGCSTRRINELMGTDGTVPDVILVYMGANDFFRSMELGKFNGMTGRGEKYYTNFTEGYELMIQKLLRTYPASRIYCMTLIEANSGDHPRINEKGNTIADFNQRIKEIAAAYGLPVIDVHNCGMEVYELNHYTSDGTHPNKEGAAKMANYVTAMLLQTA
;
A
#
# COMPACT_ATOMS: atom_id res chain seq x y z
N MET A 1 28.34 -47.82 -25.42
CA MET A 1 27.33 -48.17 -26.44
C MET A 1 25.98 -48.28 -25.73
N ARG A 2 24.95 -47.55 -26.21
CA ARG A 2 23.54 -47.54 -25.75
C ARG A 2 23.23 -46.98 -24.35
N GLU A 3 22.80 -45.73 -24.37
CA GLU A 3 21.81 -45.16 -23.45
C GLU A 3 20.48 -45.94 -23.52
N ARG A 4 19.62 -45.78 -22.50
CA ARG A 4 18.16 -45.87 -22.68
C ARG A 4 17.44 -44.76 -21.91
N ILE A 5 16.51 -44.13 -22.63
CA ILE A 5 15.76 -42.92 -22.27
C ILE A 5 14.36 -43.34 -21.81
N CYS A 6 13.80 -42.68 -20.80
CA CYS A 6 12.36 -42.71 -20.52
C CYS A 6 11.63 -41.66 -21.37
N PRO A 7 10.54 -42.00 -22.07
CA PRO A 7 9.88 -41.08 -22.99
C PRO A 7 8.95 -40.09 -22.27
N VAL A 8 9.10 -38.80 -22.57
CA VAL A 8 8.08 -37.78 -22.30
C VAL A 8 7.11 -37.74 -23.48
N ILE A 9 5.82 -37.86 -23.21
CA ILE A 9 4.77 -37.75 -24.24
C ILE A 9 4.55 -36.28 -24.59
N ILE A 10 4.95 -35.89 -25.79
CA ILE A 10 4.67 -34.56 -26.36
C ILE A 10 3.37 -34.65 -27.15
N LEU A 11 2.29 -34.04 -26.63
CA LEU A 11 1.11 -33.74 -27.43
C LEU A 11 1.29 -32.41 -28.16
N MET A 12 1.67 -32.49 -29.42
CA MET A 12 1.69 -31.33 -30.33
C MET A 12 0.26 -30.90 -30.64
N ASN A 13 -0.05 -29.60 -30.51
CA ASN A 13 -1.12 -29.02 -31.32
C ASN A 13 -0.52 -28.13 -32.42
N ARG A 14 -0.99 -28.33 -33.66
CA ARG A 14 -0.52 -27.64 -34.86
C ARG A 14 -1.44 -26.45 -35.15
N ASN A 15 -0.88 -25.24 -35.18
CA ASN A 15 -1.09 -24.33 -36.31
C ASN A 15 -0.13 -23.14 -36.25
N LYS A 16 0.80 -23.08 -37.21
CA LYS A 16 1.71 -21.94 -37.38
C LYS A 16 1.17 -21.02 -38.48
N LYS A 17 0.98 -19.73 -38.17
CA LYS A 17 1.28 -18.67 -39.13
C LYS A 17 2.43 -17.84 -38.56
N ARG A 18 3.56 -17.88 -39.24
CA ARG A 18 4.76 -17.10 -38.89
C ARG A 18 4.68 -15.76 -39.62
N TYR A 19 4.82 -14.67 -38.89
CA TYR A 19 5.40 -13.44 -39.43
C TYR A 19 6.86 -13.37 -38.94
N ILE A 20 7.76 -12.92 -39.80
CA ILE A 20 9.21 -12.86 -39.57
C ILE A 20 9.67 -11.45 -39.98
N LEU A 21 10.78 -11.02 -39.34
CA LEU A 21 11.73 -9.96 -39.75
C LEU A 21 11.51 -8.58 -39.09
N PRO A 22 12.59 -7.83 -38.72
CA PRO A 22 13.95 -8.25 -38.31
C PRO A 22 14.28 -7.88 -36.85
N ILE A 23 15.30 -8.54 -36.28
CA ILE A 23 16.05 -8.03 -35.12
C ILE A 23 17.31 -7.36 -35.65
N VAL A 24 17.59 -6.12 -35.25
CA VAL A 24 18.89 -5.47 -35.45
C VAL A 24 19.71 -5.62 -34.17
N PHE A 25 20.81 -6.38 -34.25
CA PHE A 25 21.81 -6.44 -33.20
C PHE A 25 22.81 -5.29 -33.40
N CYS A 26 22.92 -4.40 -32.41
CA CYS A 26 24.07 -3.51 -32.26
C CYS A 26 24.83 -3.87 -30.98
N THR A 27 25.94 -4.58 -31.14
CA THR A 27 26.92 -4.78 -30.07
C THR A 27 27.83 -3.55 -29.99
N ALA A 28 27.84 -2.87 -28.85
CA ALA A 28 28.87 -1.89 -28.51
C ALA A 28 29.70 -2.42 -27.33
N ALA A 29 30.97 -2.71 -27.58
CA ALA A 29 31.92 -3.06 -26.53
C ALA A 29 32.43 -1.77 -25.87
N LEU A 30 32.26 -1.64 -24.56
CA LEU A 30 32.86 -0.57 -23.77
C LEU A 30 34.11 -1.09 -23.07
N PHE A 31 35.28 -0.75 -23.63
CA PHE A 31 36.51 -0.69 -22.85
C PHE A 31 36.45 0.59 -21.99
N VAL A 32 36.47 0.43 -20.68
CA VAL A 32 36.72 1.54 -19.76
C VAL A 32 38.23 1.66 -19.58
N PHE A 33 38.81 2.76 -20.07
CA PHE A 33 40.12 3.19 -19.59
C PHE A 33 39.92 4.13 -18.40
N ASP A 34 40.60 3.80 -17.32
CA ASP A 34 40.66 4.58 -16.09
C ASP A 34 41.48 5.86 -16.33
N VAL A 35 41.01 7.01 -15.84
CA VAL A 35 41.72 8.29 -15.93
C VAL A 35 41.62 9.00 -14.58
N ASN A 36 42.53 8.65 -13.68
CA ASN A 36 42.96 9.57 -12.64
C ASN A 36 43.69 10.75 -13.29
N ALA A 37 43.42 11.96 -12.80
CA ALA A 37 44.10 13.16 -13.27
C ALA A 37 45.51 13.27 -12.67
N ASP A 38 46.54 13.36 -13.51
CA ASP A 38 47.51 14.46 -13.44
C ASP A 38 48.47 14.51 -14.65
N ALA A 39 49.10 15.68 -14.85
CA ALA A 39 50.25 15.96 -15.74
C ALA A 39 50.05 16.05 -17.28
N ALA A 40 49.71 17.27 -17.72
CA ALA A 40 50.40 18.08 -18.75
C ALA A 40 50.71 17.59 -20.20
N ALA A 41 50.31 18.46 -21.14
CA ALA A 41 50.90 18.78 -22.47
C ALA A 41 50.51 17.95 -23.72
N GLY A 42 49.93 18.64 -24.72
CA GLY A 42 49.87 18.21 -26.14
C GLY A 42 48.47 18.30 -26.78
N VAL A 43 48.25 19.30 -27.65
CA VAL A 43 46.99 19.51 -28.42
C VAL A 43 47.20 19.06 -29.87
N PRO A 44 46.18 18.50 -30.56
CA PRO A 44 45.50 19.26 -31.62
C PRO A 44 43.96 19.14 -31.58
N GLN A 45 43.27 20.17 -32.08
CA GLN A 45 41.80 20.21 -32.22
C GLN A 45 41.25 19.22 -33.26
N ALA A 46 40.00 18.80 -33.05
CA ALA A 46 39.09 18.35 -34.10
C ALA A 46 37.70 18.95 -33.83
N ASP A 47 37.16 19.74 -34.77
CA ASP A 47 35.96 20.55 -34.56
C ASP A 47 34.63 19.82 -34.91
N SER A 48 33.58 20.20 -34.17
CA SER A 48 32.22 20.49 -34.66
C SER A 48 31.41 19.44 -35.45
N VAL A 49 31.38 18.15 -35.07
CA VAL A 49 30.40 17.18 -35.62
C VAL A 49 29.53 16.48 -34.55
N GLN A 50 29.85 16.59 -33.26
CA GLN A 50 29.14 15.86 -32.19
C GLN A 50 27.97 16.62 -31.52
N SER A 51 27.74 17.90 -31.84
CA SER A 51 26.69 18.70 -31.18
C SER A 51 25.28 18.52 -31.77
N GLU A 52 25.15 18.28 -33.08
CA GLU A 52 23.84 18.20 -33.75
C GLU A 52 23.13 16.87 -33.43
N ALA A 53 23.83 15.75 -33.57
CA ALA A 53 23.28 14.41 -33.27
C ALA A 53 22.84 14.24 -31.80
N ALA A 54 23.42 15.00 -30.86
CA ALA A 54 22.94 15.03 -29.48
C ALA A 54 21.63 15.82 -29.34
N GLY A 55 21.50 16.96 -30.03
CA GLY A 55 20.30 17.80 -30.02
C GLY A 55 19.06 17.07 -30.55
N ASP A 56 19.20 16.34 -31.65
CA ASP A 56 18.11 15.58 -32.27
C ASP A 56 17.56 14.48 -31.33
N ILE A 57 18.43 13.81 -30.57
CA ILE A 57 18.04 12.78 -29.60
C ILE A 57 17.23 13.40 -28.45
N TRP A 58 17.67 14.55 -27.92
CA TRP A 58 16.94 15.25 -26.85
C TRP A 58 15.58 15.77 -27.34
N GLN A 59 15.46 16.23 -28.59
CA GLN A 59 14.18 16.62 -29.18
C GLN A 59 13.23 15.43 -29.35
N GLN A 60 13.68 14.30 -29.93
CA GLN A 60 12.85 13.09 -30.03
C GLN A 60 12.40 12.58 -28.65
N GLN A 61 13.26 12.66 -27.63
CA GLN A 61 12.92 12.23 -26.29
C GLN A 61 11.91 13.17 -25.61
N ALA A 62 11.97 14.48 -25.87
CA ALA A 62 10.98 15.45 -25.42
C ALA A 62 9.63 15.28 -26.13
N GLU A 63 9.62 15.04 -27.44
CA GLU A 63 8.40 14.76 -28.22
C GLU A 63 7.72 13.46 -27.75
N LEU A 64 8.48 12.40 -27.51
CA LEU A 64 7.97 11.14 -26.97
C LEU A 64 7.42 11.33 -25.54
N ALA A 65 8.07 12.14 -24.70
CA ALA A 65 7.56 12.46 -23.36
C ALA A 65 6.25 13.26 -23.43
N ALA A 66 6.14 14.23 -24.34
CA ALA A 66 4.91 15.00 -24.55
C ALA A 66 3.76 14.12 -25.09
N ALA A 67 4.03 13.23 -26.06
CA ALA A 67 3.05 12.29 -26.58
C ALA A 67 2.55 11.31 -25.50
N ASN A 68 3.46 10.80 -24.65
CA ASN A 68 3.11 9.95 -23.52
C ASN A 68 2.27 10.71 -22.46
N ALA A 69 2.60 11.98 -22.18
CA ALA A 69 1.83 12.81 -21.26
C ALA A 69 0.41 13.11 -21.80
N GLU A 70 0.25 13.35 -23.10
CA GLU A 70 -1.06 13.54 -23.71
C GLU A 70 -1.89 12.24 -23.74
N ALA A 71 -1.26 11.10 -24.04
CA ALA A 71 -1.90 9.80 -23.98
C ALA A 71 -2.37 9.47 -22.55
N TYR A 72 -1.54 9.76 -21.55
CA TYR A 72 -1.89 9.59 -20.13
C TYR A 72 -3.05 10.50 -19.71
N ARG A 73 -3.06 11.78 -20.12
CA ARG A 73 -4.18 12.69 -19.85
C ARG A 73 -5.49 12.20 -20.47
N LYS A 74 -5.46 11.71 -21.72
CA LYS A 74 -6.64 11.12 -22.37
C LYS A 74 -7.15 9.87 -21.65
N ALA A 75 -6.24 9.03 -21.14
CA ALA A 75 -6.62 7.87 -20.34
C ALA A 75 -7.26 8.29 -19.00
N GLN A 76 -6.74 9.33 -18.34
CA GLN A 76 -7.36 9.90 -17.12
C GLN A 76 -8.75 10.49 -17.40
N GLU A 77 -8.91 11.24 -18.50
CA GLU A 77 -10.20 11.80 -18.95
C GLU A 77 -11.23 10.69 -19.24
N GLN A 78 -10.82 9.60 -19.90
CA GLN A 78 -11.67 8.43 -20.17
C GLN A 78 -12.07 7.70 -18.89
N TYR A 79 -11.12 7.44 -17.99
CA TYR A 79 -11.39 6.78 -16.71
C TYR A 79 -12.31 7.60 -15.81
N ALA A 80 -12.14 8.93 -15.77
CA ALA A 80 -13.02 9.83 -15.04
C ALA A 80 -14.46 9.82 -15.61
N ALA A 81 -14.61 9.75 -16.93
CA ALA A 81 -15.93 9.63 -17.58
C ALA A 81 -16.61 8.28 -17.29
N GLU A 82 -15.86 7.18 -17.31
CA GLU A 82 -16.37 5.84 -16.97
C GLU A 82 -16.78 5.75 -15.50
N LEU A 83 -15.97 6.32 -14.58
CA LEU A 83 -16.28 6.38 -13.16
C LEU A 83 -17.53 7.24 -12.89
N ALA A 84 -17.69 8.37 -13.57
CA ALA A 84 -18.90 9.20 -13.45
C ALA A 84 -20.15 8.47 -13.95
N ALA A 85 -20.06 7.74 -15.07
CA ALA A 85 -21.15 6.93 -15.58
C ALA A 85 -21.53 5.79 -14.61
N TYR A 86 -20.55 5.13 -13.99
CA TYR A 86 -20.76 4.11 -12.97
C TYR A 86 -21.44 4.67 -11.71
N GLN A 87 -20.99 5.82 -11.22
CA GLN A 87 -21.61 6.50 -10.06
C GLN A 87 -23.07 6.90 -10.36
N GLN A 88 -23.35 7.42 -11.56
CA GLN A 88 -24.72 7.73 -11.97
C GLN A 88 -25.60 6.48 -12.02
N ALA A 89 -25.12 5.37 -12.62
CA ALA A 89 -25.86 4.12 -12.67
C ALA A 89 -26.18 3.57 -11.26
N LEU A 90 -25.25 3.68 -10.30
CA LEU A 90 -25.46 3.28 -8.91
C LEU A 90 -26.54 4.14 -8.22
N LEU A 91 -26.54 5.46 -8.44
CA LEU A 91 -27.57 6.36 -7.91
C LEU A 91 -28.95 6.06 -8.52
N GLU A 92 -29.01 5.77 -9.82
CA GLU A 92 -30.25 5.34 -10.47
C GLU A 92 -30.77 4.01 -9.94
N GLN A 93 -29.89 3.04 -9.67
CA GLN A 93 -30.27 1.77 -9.04
C GLN A 93 -30.85 2.00 -7.64
N GLN A 94 -30.15 2.75 -6.78
CA GLN A 94 -30.64 3.07 -5.43
C GLN A 94 -31.98 3.84 -5.45
N ALA A 95 -32.22 4.68 -6.46
CA ALA A 95 -33.50 5.36 -6.64
C ALA A 95 -34.64 4.40 -7.04
N ARG A 96 -34.35 3.38 -7.87
CA ARG A 96 -35.32 2.32 -8.21
C ARG A 96 -35.65 1.47 -6.99
N GLU A 97 -34.64 0.98 -6.27
CA GLU A 97 -34.80 0.17 -5.06
C GLU A 97 -35.62 0.90 -3.98
N LYS A 98 -35.38 2.20 -3.76
CA LYS A 98 -36.19 3.03 -2.86
C LYS A 98 -37.65 3.15 -3.31
N LYS A 99 -37.88 3.31 -4.62
CA LYS A 99 -39.24 3.41 -5.17
C LYS A 99 -39.99 2.07 -5.08
N GLU A 100 -39.30 0.96 -5.30
CA GLU A 100 -39.85 -0.39 -5.13
C GLU A 100 -40.18 -0.68 -3.66
N ALA A 101 -39.29 -0.34 -2.72
CA ALA A 101 -39.54 -0.44 -1.29
C ALA A 101 -40.74 0.40 -0.83
N GLN A 102 -40.85 1.67 -1.29
CA GLN A 102 -42.01 2.52 -1.03
C GLN A 102 -43.31 1.95 -1.61
N THR A 103 -43.24 1.35 -2.81
CA THR A 103 -44.40 0.70 -3.43
C THR A 103 -44.83 -0.53 -2.62
N GLN A 104 -43.90 -1.39 -2.21
CA GLN A 104 -44.18 -2.54 -1.35
C GLN A 104 -44.76 -2.13 0.01
N GLN A 105 -44.23 -1.07 0.63
CA GLN A 105 -44.75 -0.54 1.87
C GLN A 105 -46.20 -0.02 1.71
N SER A 106 -46.50 0.74 0.64
CA SER A 106 -47.87 1.20 0.38
C SER A 106 -48.87 0.07 0.10
N LEU A 107 -48.42 -1.05 -0.47
CA LEU A 107 -49.24 -2.24 -0.68
C LEU A 107 -49.51 -2.97 0.64
N ALA A 108 -48.50 -3.11 1.51
CA ALA A 108 -48.66 -3.70 2.84
C ALA A 108 -49.59 -2.86 3.74
N GLU A 109 -49.50 -1.53 3.69
CA GLU A 109 -50.39 -0.62 4.39
C GLU A 109 -51.84 -0.73 3.87
N ALA A 110 -52.04 -0.89 2.55
CA ALA A 110 -53.36 -1.08 1.95
C ALA A 110 -54.04 -2.42 2.26
N ASP A 111 -53.27 -3.48 2.52
CA ASP A 111 -53.83 -4.76 2.98
C ASP A 111 -54.11 -4.75 4.49
N ASN A 112 -53.32 -4.04 5.30
CA ASN A 112 -53.57 -3.93 6.74
C ASN A 112 -54.91 -3.23 7.06
N VAL A 113 -55.27 -2.19 6.29
CA VAL A 113 -56.57 -1.48 6.40
C VAL A 113 -57.78 -2.39 6.14
N LYS A 114 -57.64 -3.47 5.35
CA LYS A 114 -58.73 -4.44 5.12
C LYS A 114 -58.95 -5.42 6.27
N THR A 115 -58.00 -5.52 7.20
CA THR A 115 -58.07 -6.45 8.34
C THR A 115 -58.72 -5.83 9.58
N GLU A 116 -58.71 -4.50 9.72
CA GLU A 116 -59.28 -3.82 10.90
C GLU A 116 -60.80 -3.57 10.81
N GLU A 117 -61.45 -3.74 9.65
CA GLU A 117 -62.93 -3.66 9.53
C GLU A 117 -63.68 -4.93 9.99
N ALA A 118 -62.97 -5.98 10.41
CA ALA A 118 -63.55 -7.33 10.56
C ALA A 118 -63.85 -7.79 11.99
N ASP A 119 -63.31 -7.16 13.04
CA ASP A 119 -63.41 -7.70 14.42
C ASP A 119 -63.86 -6.65 15.45
N GLY A 120 -65.13 -6.73 15.84
CA GLY A 120 -65.73 -5.78 16.78
C GLY A 120 -67.01 -6.29 17.44
N ALA A 121 -66.89 -7.08 18.52
CA ALA A 121 -67.90 -7.15 19.60
C ALA A 121 -67.43 -8.01 20.81
N ALA A 122 -67.26 -7.38 21.99
CA ALA A 122 -67.79 -7.81 23.31
C ALA A 122 -66.97 -7.23 24.51
N SER A 123 -67.63 -7.10 25.67
CA SER A 123 -67.20 -6.27 26.82
C SER A 123 -67.34 -7.02 28.18
N PRO A 124 -67.40 -6.39 29.38
CA PRO A 124 -66.24 -6.16 30.28
C PRO A 124 -66.47 -6.65 31.75
N THR A 125 -65.52 -6.41 32.67
CA THR A 125 -65.60 -6.35 34.18
C THR A 125 -64.17 -6.33 34.79
N GLU A 126 -63.84 -5.89 36.03
CA GLU A 126 -64.28 -4.76 36.89
C GLU A 126 -63.23 -4.50 38.03
N ALA A 127 -63.20 -3.29 38.64
CA ALA A 127 -62.67 -2.88 39.97
C ALA A 127 -61.15 -2.98 40.40
N GLY A 128 -60.56 -1.84 40.83
CA GLY A 128 -59.16 -1.63 41.34
C GLY A 128 -58.87 -1.98 42.82
N PRO A 129 -58.15 -1.17 43.66
CA PRO A 129 -57.22 -0.03 43.44
C PRO A 129 -55.93 0.04 44.37
N ALA A 130 -55.15 1.16 44.30
CA ALA A 130 -54.17 1.71 45.30
C ALA A 130 -52.75 1.05 45.45
N VAL A 131 -51.65 1.67 45.96
CA VAL A 131 -51.13 3.05 46.25
C VAL A 131 -49.56 3.00 46.36
N ILE A 132 -48.85 4.14 46.42
CA ILE A 132 -47.40 4.36 46.06
C ILE A 132 -46.38 4.43 47.26
N PRO A 133 -45.07 4.83 47.15
CA PRO A 133 -43.90 3.99 47.50
C PRO A 133 -42.96 4.61 48.59
N PRO A 134 -41.72 4.10 48.81
CA PRO A 134 -40.52 4.42 47.99
C PRO A 134 -39.60 3.16 47.78
N ALA A 135 -38.34 3.19 47.27
CA ALA A 135 -37.37 4.26 46.99
C ALA A 135 -36.34 3.95 45.86
N GLN A 136 -35.43 4.92 45.68
CA GLN A 136 -34.16 5.04 44.93
C GLN A 136 -33.19 3.83 45.00
N SER A 137 -32.28 3.53 44.07
CA SER A 137 -31.63 4.27 42.96
C SER A 137 -31.19 3.26 41.85
N LEU A 138 -30.73 3.59 40.63
CA LEU A 138 -30.13 4.80 40.05
C LEU A 138 -30.52 4.90 38.55
N GLN A 139 -30.31 6.06 37.91
CA GLN A 139 -30.97 6.42 36.64
C GLN A 139 -30.48 5.69 35.38
N THR A 140 -31.44 5.42 34.50
CA THR A 140 -31.28 4.96 33.11
C THR A 140 -30.77 6.06 32.16
N LEU A 141 -29.98 5.69 31.15
CA LEU A 141 -29.94 6.40 29.86
C LEU A 141 -30.05 5.38 28.70
N PRO A 142 -30.65 5.75 27.55
CA PRO A 142 -31.28 4.78 26.65
C PRO A 142 -30.40 4.27 25.51
N GLN A 143 -30.73 3.06 25.04
CA GLN A 143 -30.31 2.54 23.73
C GLN A 143 -31.09 3.22 22.60
N ASN A 144 -30.39 3.95 21.71
CA ASN A 144 -30.48 3.85 20.24
C ASN A 144 -29.81 5.06 19.58
N GLY A 145 -29.09 4.82 18.47
CA GLY A 145 -28.39 5.90 17.77
C GLY A 145 -27.38 5.42 16.72
N THR A 146 -27.78 4.53 15.82
CA THR A 146 -26.95 4.17 14.66
C THR A 146 -26.80 5.37 13.73
N ILE A 147 -25.59 5.94 13.63
CA ILE A 147 -25.26 6.99 12.65
C ILE A 147 -24.02 6.56 11.87
N ALA A 148 -24.09 6.68 10.55
CA ALA A 148 -23.00 6.35 9.63
C ALA A 148 -21.85 7.35 9.71
N ASN A 149 -20.67 6.89 9.25
CA ASN A 149 -19.42 7.63 9.09
C ASN A 149 -18.63 7.87 10.40
N GLY A 150 -17.51 7.17 10.51
CA GLY A 150 -16.73 7.00 11.74
C GLY A 150 -16.34 8.28 12.47
N ARG A 151 -16.79 8.38 13.73
CA ARG A 151 -16.14 9.16 14.79
C ARG A 151 -16.68 8.77 16.18
N LEU A 152 -15.84 8.12 16.98
CA LEU A 152 -15.82 8.00 18.45
C LEU A 152 -14.51 7.20 18.72
N ILE A 153 -13.43 7.74 19.27
CA ILE A 153 -13.28 8.44 20.55
C ILE A 153 -13.98 7.67 21.68
N ALA A 154 -13.42 6.51 22.08
CA ALA A 154 -13.58 5.95 23.42
C ALA A 154 -12.65 4.74 23.71
N ALA A 155 -11.34 4.98 23.91
CA ALA A 155 -10.47 4.03 24.62
C ALA A 155 -9.28 4.71 25.34
N GLY A 156 -9.56 5.84 26.03
CA GLY A 156 -8.60 6.50 26.93
C GLY A 156 -7.77 7.63 26.30
N LEU A 157 -7.90 8.84 26.86
CA LEU A 157 -7.11 10.05 26.59
C LEU A 157 -6.99 10.53 25.12
N LEU A 158 -8.00 11.29 24.66
CA LEU A 158 -7.75 12.47 23.83
C LEU A 158 -8.62 13.64 24.32
N SER A 159 -8.15 14.28 25.39
CA SER A 159 -8.58 15.63 25.76
C SER A 159 -7.78 16.63 24.91
N ALA A 160 -8.49 17.42 24.10
CA ALA A 160 -7.98 18.30 23.04
C ALA A 160 -7.53 17.59 21.73
N PRO A 161 -7.70 18.24 20.56
CA PRO A 161 -7.10 17.77 19.32
C PRO A 161 -5.58 17.87 19.39
N VAL A 162 -4.86 16.87 18.90
CA VAL A 162 -3.39 16.91 18.86
C VAL A 162 -2.94 18.01 17.89
N GLU A 163 -2.37 19.10 18.41
CA GLU A 163 -1.71 20.12 17.60
C GLU A 163 -0.28 19.68 17.29
N THR A 164 -0.02 19.30 16.05
CA THR A 164 1.33 19.00 15.55
C THR A 164 1.59 19.74 14.24
N PRO A 165 2.85 19.93 13.82
CA PRO A 165 3.18 20.46 12.49
C PRO A 165 2.63 19.63 11.32
N LEU A 166 2.32 18.35 11.55
CA LEU A 166 1.78 17.41 10.56
C LEU A 166 0.24 17.37 10.56
N LYS A 167 -0.43 18.11 11.44
CA LYS A 167 -1.89 18.05 11.55
C LYS A 167 -2.56 18.46 10.24
N GLY A 168 -3.48 17.61 9.76
CA GLY A 168 -4.19 17.80 8.49
C GLY A 168 -3.39 17.43 7.23
N LYS A 169 -2.09 17.15 7.34
CA LYS A 169 -1.29 16.61 6.24
C LYS A 169 -1.75 15.21 5.85
N SER A 170 -1.61 14.89 4.58
CA SER A 170 -2.02 13.62 3.99
C SER A 170 -0.86 12.61 3.96
N ILE A 171 -1.15 11.34 4.23
CA ILE A 171 -0.14 10.29 4.24
C ILE A 171 -0.63 9.05 3.49
N SER A 172 0.24 8.49 2.64
CA SER A 172 0.04 7.18 2.03
C SER A 172 1.09 6.18 2.51
N ILE A 173 0.74 4.90 2.49
CA ILE A 173 1.59 3.80 2.97
C ILE A 173 1.78 2.83 1.81
N LEU A 174 3.02 2.58 1.42
CA LEU A 174 3.40 1.48 0.55
C LEU A 174 3.92 0.35 1.45
N GLY A 175 3.08 -0.66 1.69
CA GLY A 175 3.35 -1.69 2.70
C GLY A 175 2.99 -3.11 2.28
N ASP A 176 3.35 -4.07 3.12
CA ASP A 176 2.96 -5.47 3.02
C ASP A 176 1.89 -5.85 4.06
N SER A 177 1.78 -7.14 4.40
CA SER A 177 0.80 -7.67 5.36
C SER A 177 0.79 -6.94 6.70
N ILE A 178 1.96 -6.52 7.22
CA ILE A 178 2.09 -5.83 8.51
C ILE A 178 1.31 -4.50 8.55
N SER A 179 1.08 -3.90 7.38
CA SER A 179 0.40 -2.61 7.23
C SER A 179 -1.04 -2.73 6.72
N THR A 180 -1.56 -3.94 6.50
CA THR A 180 -2.94 -4.12 6.01
C THR A 180 -4.00 -3.90 7.10
N TYR A 181 -5.24 -3.60 6.71
CA TYR A 181 -6.44 -3.88 7.49
C TYR A 181 -7.67 -3.94 6.56
N GLN A 182 -8.59 -4.87 6.81
CA GLN A 182 -9.72 -5.13 5.93
C GLN A 182 -10.63 -3.89 5.82
N GLY A 183 -10.92 -3.47 4.59
CA GLY A 183 -11.72 -2.26 4.31
C GLY A 183 -10.93 -0.94 4.33
N TYR A 184 -9.61 -0.97 4.57
CA TYR A 184 -8.75 0.21 4.54
C TYR A 184 -7.66 0.18 3.44
N ILE A 185 -7.55 -0.93 2.72
CA ILE A 185 -6.62 -1.12 1.59
C ILE A 185 -7.38 -1.11 0.24
N PRO A 186 -6.72 -0.88 -0.91
CA PRO A 186 -7.35 -0.92 -2.24
C PRO A 186 -8.11 -2.23 -2.52
N SER A 187 -9.18 -2.13 -3.31
CA SER A 187 -10.02 -3.29 -3.65
C SER A 187 -9.20 -4.36 -4.39
N GLY A 188 -9.42 -5.63 -4.03
CA GLY A 188 -8.69 -6.76 -4.59
C GLY A 188 -7.26 -6.96 -4.07
N TYR A 189 -6.76 -6.09 -3.17
CA TYR A 189 -5.50 -6.36 -2.47
C TYR A 189 -5.71 -7.44 -1.41
N ALA A 190 -4.73 -8.34 -1.27
CA ALA A 190 -4.77 -9.33 -0.19
C ALA A 190 -4.60 -8.64 1.17
N CYS A 191 -5.33 -9.11 2.18
CA CYS A 191 -5.31 -8.55 3.53
C CYS A 191 -4.79 -9.59 4.55
N PHE A 192 -4.17 -9.13 5.64
CA PHE A 192 -3.84 -9.97 6.80
C PHE A 192 -4.74 -9.63 7.99
N TYR A 193 -4.83 -8.35 8.37
CA TYR A 193 -5.65 -7.97 9.53
C TYR A 193 -7.12 -7.71 9.18
N PRO A 194 -8.08 -8.05 10.06
CA PRO A 194 -7.89 -8.80 11.30
C PRO A 194 -7.69 -10.31 11.04
N GLU A 195 -6.65 -10.90 11.63
CA GLU A 195 -6.42 -12.36 11.62
C GLU A 195 -6.96 -12.97 12.93
N THR A 196 -7.52 -14.18 12.86
CA THR A 196 -8.07 -14.94 13.99
C THR A 196 -7.06 -15.07 15.14
N GLN A 197 -5.82 -15.41 14.84
CA GLN A 197 -4.75 -15.67 15.82
C GLN A 197 -4.00 -14.42 16.31
N ASN A 198 -4.29 -13.23 15.76
CA ASN A 198 -3.68 -11.96 16.17
C ASN A 198 -4.70 -11.11 16.97
N ASP A 199 -4.29 -10.37 18.00
CA ASP A 199 -5.18 -9.60 18.88
C ASP A 199 -5.50 -8.18 18.36
N VAL A 200 -4.94 -7.77 17.22
CA VAL A 200 -5.38 -6.61 16.44
C VAL A 200 -6.74 -6.93 15.81
N LYS A 201 -7.81 -6.59 16.54
CA LYS A 201 -9.22 -6.82 16.17
C LYS A 201 -9.96 -5.55 15.76
N ASP A 202 -9.32 -4.39 15.89
CA ASP A 202 -9.86 -3.09 15.47
C ASP A 202 -8.78 -2.30 14.71
N VAL A 203 -9.17 -1.57 13.67
CA VAL A 203 -8.23 -0.80 12.83
C VAL A 203 -7.42 0.22 13.63
N THR A 204 -7.99 0.79 14.70
CA THR A 204 -7.33 1.74 15.59
C THR A 204 -6.14 1.14 16.36
N GLN A 205 -6.01 -0.18 16.37
CA GLN A 205 -4.89 -0.91 16.97
C GLN A 205 -3.73 -1.12 16.00
N THR A 206 -3.92 -0.90 14.69
CA THR A 206 -2.82 -0.98 13.71
C THR A 206 -1.79 0.13 13.93
N TRP A 207 -0.52 -0.13 13.62
CA TRP A 207 0.57 0.82 13.85
C TRP A 207 0.33 2.16 13.12
N TRP A 208 -0.19 2.08 11.88
CA TRP A 208 -0.36 3.23 11.01
C TRP A 208 -1.59 4.07 11.38
N MET A 209 -2.69 3.45 11.85
CA MET A 209 -3.84 4.21 12.34
C MET A 209 -3.50 4.93 13.65
N GLN A 210 -2.68 4.32 14.51
CA GLN A 210 -2.13 5.01 15.69
C GLN A 210 -1.23 6.19 15.30
N VAL A 211 -0.37 6.07 14.27
CA VAL A 211 0.41 7.21 13.73
C VAL A 211 -0.50 8.33 13.24
N LEU A 212 -1.60 8.03 12.52
CA LEU A 212 -2.58 9.02 12.07
C LEU A 212 -3.17 9.81 13.26
N TYR A 213 -3.63 9.11 14.31
CA TYR A 213 -4.18 9.76 15.50
C TYR A 213 -3.14 10.58 16.26
N ASN A 214 -1.93 10.05 16.45
CA ASN A 214 -0.88 10.70 17.23
C ASN A 214 -0.28 11.93 16.52
N THR A 215 -0.37 12.01 15.20
CA THR A 215 0.13 13.15 14.41
C THR A 215 -0.97 14.12 13.97
N GLY A 216 -2.23 13.67 13.96
CA GLY A 216 -3.34 14.43 13.37
C GLY A 216 -3.34 14.43 11.83
N MET A 217 -2.55 13.57 11.19
CA MET A 217 -2.56 13.37 9.74
C MET A 217 -3.83 12.67 9.26
N ARG A 218 -4.08 12.74 7.95
CA ARG A 218 -5.19 12.08 7.25
C ARG A 218 -4.63 10.99 6.33
N LEU A 219 -5.25 9.81 6.33
CA LEU A 219 -4.92 8.79 5.34
C LEU A 219 -5.33 9.29 3.94
N ALA A 220 -4.41 9.24 2.98
CA ALA A 220 -4.72 9.31 1.56
C ALA A 220 -5.01 7.90 1.03
N VAL A 221 -4.00 7.03 0.94
CA VAL A 221 -4.19 5.60 0.65
C VAL A 221 -3.27 4.71 1.49
N ASN A 222 -3.83 3.68 2.13
CA ASN A 222 -3.04 2.57 2.65
C ASN A 222 -2.84 1.52 1.56
N GLY A 223 -1.89 1.77 0.66
CA GLY A 223 -1.48 0.86 -0.41
C GLY A 223 -0.68 -0.33 0.15
N SER A 224 -1.28 -1.14 1.01
CA SER A 224 -0.64 -2.31 1.62
C SER A 224 -1.23 -3.62 1.13
N TYR A 225 -0.39 -4.57 0.71
CA TYR A 225 -0.81 -5.83 0.09
C TYR A 225 -0.18 -7.03 0.82
N SER A 226 -1.01 -7.92 1.36
CA SER A 226 -0.56 -9.07 2.14
C SER A 226 0.34 -10.02 1.34
N ALA A 227 1.44 -10.45 1.96
CA ALA A 227 2.50 -11.25 1.35
C ALA A 227 3.24 -10.62 0.14
N SER A 228 3.07 -9.32 -0.15
CA SER A 228 3.81 -8.68 -1.25
C SER A 228 5.28 -8.48 -0.94
N ALA A 229 6.14 -8.84 -1.89
CA ALA A 229 7.56 -8.49 -1.90
C ALA A 229 7.78 -7.14 -2.62
N VAL A 230 8.96 -6.54 -2.43
CA VAL A 230 9.45 -5.45 -3.29
C VAL A 230 9.69 -5.97 -4.70
N CYS A 231 10.34 -7.14 -4.80
CA CYS A 231 10.59 -7.89 -6.02
C CYS A 231 9.30 -8.44 -6.67
N GLY A 232 9.31 -8.48 -8.00
CA GLY A 232 8.29 -9.09 -8.85
C GLY A 232 8.21 -8.39 -10.20
N ASP A 233 7.08 -8.50 -10.89
CA ASP A 233 6.87 -7.83 -12.18
C ASP A 233 6.68 -6.31 -11.96
N SER A 234 7.50 -5.49 -12.61
CA SER A 234 7.42 -4.04 -12.45
C SER A 234 6.33 -3.36 -13.30
N GLN A 235 5.71 -4.07 -14.25
CA GLN A 235 4.76 -3.51 -15.23
C GLN A 235 3.37 -4.16 -15.20
N ALA A 236 3.26 -5.44 -14.83
CA ALA A 236 1.99 -6.16 -14.92
C ALA A 236 0.87 -5.49 -14.09
N GLU A 237 -0.31 -5.38 -14.68
CA GLU A 237 -1.48 -4.66 -14.12
C GLU A 237 -2.04 -5.34 -12.86
N ASP A 238 -1.79 -6.63 -12.66
CA ASP A 238 -2.17 -7.38 -11.45
C ASP A 238 -1.03 -7.47 -10.41
N SER A 239 0.15 -6.91 -10.69
CA SER A 239 1.35 -7.08 -9.86
C SER A 239 1.22 -6.44 -8.46
N SER A 240 1.37 -7.27 -7.44
CA SER A 240 1.49 -6.84 -6.03
C SER A 240 2.88 -6.36 -5.64
N ALA A 241 3.88 -6.46 -6.53
CA ALA A 241 5.27 -6.12 -6.22
C ALA A 241 5.45 -4.63 -5.88
N GLY A 242 6.23 -4.30 -4.85
CA GLY A 242 6.49 -2.91 -4.44
C GLY A 242 7.08 -2.05 -5.56
N CYS A 243 7.87 -2.64 -6.46
CA CYS A 243 8.43 -1.95 -7.62
C CYS A 243 7.45 -1.84 -8.82
N SER A 244 6.19 -2.29 -8.70
CA SER A 244 5.21 -2.26 -9.79
C SER A 244 4.62 -0.87 -10.01
N THR A 245 4.43 -0.49 -11.28
CA THR A 245 3.84 0.81 -11.64
C THR A 245 2.44 0.98 -11.04
N ARG A 246 1.66 -0.10 -10.94
CA ARG A 246 0.35 -0.09 -10.25
C ARG A 246 0.50 0.29 -8.78
N ARG A 247 1.34 -0.43 -8.04
CA ARG A 247 1.52 -0.27 -6.59
C ARG A 247 2.06 1.11 -6.22
N ILE A 248 2.81 1.75 -7.13
CA ILE A 248 3.20 3.15 -7.00
C ILE A 248 2.01 4.08 -7.27
N ASN A 249 1.36 3.98 -8.44
CA ASN A 249 0.30 4.93 -8.84
C ASN A 249 -0.93 4.92 -7.90
N GLU A 250 -1.28 3.75 -7.34
CA GLU A 250 -2.41 3.58 -6.41
C GLU A 250 -2.13 4.17 -5.00
N LEU A 251 -1.00 4.86 -4.77
CA LEU A 251 -0.76 5.66 -3.55
C LEU A 251 -1.40 7.06 -3.61
N MET A 252 -1.92 7.47 -4.77
CA MET A 252 -2.69 8.71 -4.93
C MET A 252 -4.13 8.49 -4.48
N GLY A 253 -4.72 9.45 -3.76
CA GLY A 253 -6.12 9.41 -3.37
C GLY A 253 -7.04 9.30 -4.59
N THR A 254 -8.20 8.66 -4.43
CA THR A 254 -9.19 8.46 -5.52
C THR A 254 -9.79 9.76 -6.04
N ASP A 255 -9.63 10.86 -5.32
CA ASP A 255 -9.96 12.24 -5.69
C ASP A 255 -8.79 12.99 -6.37
N GLY A 256 -7.67 12.30 -6.62
CA GLY A 256 -6.43 12.89 -7.13
C GLY A 256 -5.50 13.46 -6.06
N THR A 257 -5.80 13.28 -4.77
CA THR A 257 -4.94 13.77 -3.67
C THR A 257 -3.54 13.14 -3.75
N VAL A 258 -2.55 13.98 -4.05
CA VAL A 258 -1.12 13.65 -3.89
C VAL A 258 -0.80 13.67 -2.38
N PRO A 259 -0.28 12.58 -1.79
CA PRO A 259 0.02 12.54 -0.37
C PRO A 259 1.18 13.49 -0.01
N ASP A 260 1.09 14.22 1.10
CA ASP A 260 2.22 15.03 1.61
C ASP A 260 3.38 14.14 2.07
N VAL A 261 3.07 12.95 2.61
CA VAL A 261 4.02 11.98 3.17
C VAL A 261 3.78 10.59 2.57
N ILE A 262 4.85 9.86 2.24
CA ILE A 262 4.77 8.45 1.87
C ILE A 262 5.66 7.63 2.81
N LEU A 263 5.07 6.62 3.47
CA LEU A 263 5.82 5.63 4.26
C LEU A 263 6.04 4.38 3.42
N VAL A 264 7.31 4.01 3.20
CA VAL A 264 7.69 2.80 2.46
C VAL A 264 8.15 1.75 3.45
N TYR A 265 7.28 0.78 3.76
CA TYR A 265 7.55 -0.30 4.71
C TYR A 265 7.39 -1.66 4.02
N MET A 266 8.42 -2.03 3.26
CA MET A 266 8.43 -3.16 2.34
C MET A 266 9.79 -3.87 2.39
N GLY A 267 9.78 -5.20 2.33
CA GLY A 267 11.00 -6.02 2.22
C GLY A 267 11.02 -7.31 3.03
N ALA A 268 10.12 -7.47 4.01
CA ALA A 268 10.07 -8.66 4.86
C ALA A 268 9.79 -9.93 4.02
N ASN A 269 8.88 -9.83 3.06
CA ASN A 269 8.57 -10.92 2.14
C ASN A 269 9.74 -11.29 1.20
N ASP A 270 10.58 -10.34 0.81
CA ASP A 270 11.80 -10.59 0.03
C ASP A 270 12.82 -11.39 0.85
N PHE A 271 12.97 -11.04 2.12
CA PHE A 271 13.78 -11.79 3.08
C PHE A 271 13.25 -13.22 3.28
N PHE A 272 11.95 -13.39 3.59
CA PHE A 272 11.35 -14.71 3.85
C PHE A 272 11.31 -15.63 2.63
N ARG A 273 11.17 -15.07 1.43
CA ARG A 273 11.21 -15.83 0.17
C ARG A 273 12.64 -16.06 -0.36
N SER A 274 13.66 -15.73 0.43
CA SER A 274 15.07 -15.85 0.05
C SER A 274 15.38 -15.17 -1.30
N MET A 275 14.83 -13.99 -1.56
CA MET A 275 15.19 -13.19 -2.75
C MET A 275 16.68 -12.84 -2.72
N GLU A 276 17.29 -12.60 -3.88
CA GLU A 276 18.71 -12.24 -3.91
C GLU A 276 18.88 -10.84 -3.32
N LEU A 277 19.65 -10.69 -2.22
CA LEU A 277 19.86 -9.38 -1.61
C LEU A 277 20.50 -8.40 -2.62
N GLY A 278 21.48 -8.86 -3.39
CA GLY A 278 22.23 -8.08 -4.38
C GLY A 278 23.35 -7.22 -3.78
N LYS A 279 23.97 -6.39 -4.62
CA LYS A 279 24.98 -5.40 -4.23
C LYS A 279 24.54 -4.02 -4.70
N PHE A 280 24.70 -3.01 -3.86
CA PHE A 280 24.46 -1.61 -4.23
C PHE A 280 25.79 -0.92 -4.48
N ASN A 281 26.01 -0.51 -5.73
CA ASN A 281 27.26 0.09 -6.20
C ASN A 281 27.07 1.57 -6.58
N GLY A 282 26.13 2.26 -5.91
CA GLY A 282 25.65 3.59 -6.26
C GLY A 282 24.38 3.58 -7.11
N MET A 283 23.85 4.78 -7.37
CA MET A 283 22.63 4.97 -8.16
C MET A 283 22.82 4.56 -9.63
N THR A 284 21.78 3.97 -10.20
CA THR A 284 21.70 3.50 -11.58
C THR A 284 20.40 3.96 -12.24
N GLY A 285 20.27 3.82 -13.57
CA GLY A 285 18.97 3.97 -14.24
C GLY A 285 18.26 2.61 -14.30
N ARG A 286 17.29 2.35 -13.42
CA ARG A 286 16.58 1.06 -13.41
C ARG A 286 15.48 1.05 -14.47
N GLY A 287 15.55 0.08 -15.38
CA GLY A 287 14.54 -0.18 -16.39
C GLY A 287 13.40 -1.06 -15.87
N GLU A 288 12.32 -1.16 -16.64
CA GLU A 288 11.23 -2.07 -16.35
C GLU A 288 11.61 -3.53 -16.66
N LYS A 289 11.28 -4.48 -15.77
CA LYS A 289 11.46 -5.94 -15.92
C LYS A 289 10.80 -6.70 -14.76
N TYR A 290 10.86 -8.02 -14.79
CA TYR A 290 10.67 -8.84 -13.60
C TYR A 290 11.92 -8.81 -12.71
N TYR A 291 11.76 -8.45 -11.44
CA TYR A 291 12.84 -8.33 -10.44
C TYR A 291 12.83 -9.52 -9.48
N THR A 292 14.00 -10.14 -9.29
CA THR A 292 14.28 -11.18 -8.27
C THR A 292 15.43 -10.78 -7.32
N ASN A 293 15.99 -9.60 -7.55
CA ASN A 293 17.08 -9.00 -6.78
C ASN A 293 16.52 -7.80 -5.99
N PHE A 294 16.61 -7.88 -4.66
CA PHE A 294 16.03 -6.92 -3.73
C PHE A 294 16.63 -5.53 -3.93
N THR A 295 17.96 -5.42 -4.05
CA THR A 295 18.63 -4.13 -4.27
C THR A 295 18.09 -3.44 -5.51
N GLU A 296 18.03 -4.13 -6.65
CA GLU A 296 17.60 -3.51 -7.90
C GLU A 296 16.10 -3.17 -7.90
N GLY A 297 15.27 -4.03 -7.28
CA GLY A 297 13.83 -3.81 -7.16
C GLY A 297 13.47 -2.66 -6.22
N TYR A 298 14.16 -2.56 -5.09
CA TYR A 298 14.00 -1.46 -4.13
C TYR A 298 14.47 -0.14 -4.74
N GLU A 299 15.58 -0.16 -5.47
CA GLU A 299 16.05 1.02 -6.21
C GLU A 299 15.04 1.48 -7.27
N LEU A 300 14.45 0.57 -8.07
CA LEU A 300 13.38 0.92 -9.01
C LEU A 300 12.15 1.50 -8.30
N MET A 301 11.73 0.89 -7.19
CA MET A 301 10.60 1.37 -6.38
C MET A 301 10.81 2.82 -5.94
N ILE A 302 12.01 3.16 -5.43
CA ILE A 302 12.37 4.52 -5.05
C ILE A 302 12.41 5.47 -6.26
N GLN A 303 12.99 5.06 -7.39
CA GLN A 303 13.03 5.86 -8.63
C GLN A 303 11.63 6.17 -9.17
N LYS A 304 10.69 5.23 -9.06
CA LYS A 304 9.29 5.44 -9.45
C LYS A 304 8.58 6.37 -8.48
N LEU A 305 8.72 6.16 -7.16
CA LEU A 305 8.14 7.05 -6.15
C LEU A 305 8.57 8.50 -6.34
N LEU A 306 9.87 8.75 -6.51
CA LEU A 306 10.40 10.11 -6.74
C LEU A 306 9.92 10.75 -8.04
N ARG A 307 9.63 9.94 -9.07
CA ARG A 307 9.11 10.43 -10.37
C ARG A 307 7.61 10.73 -10.31
N THR A 308 6.83 9.87 -9.67
CA THR A 308 5.36 10.00 -9.56
C THR A 308 4.96 11.01 -8.47
N TYR A 309 5.75 11.13 -7.41
CA TYR A 309 5.44 11.93 -6.22
C TYR A 309 6.55 12.93 -5.85
N PRO A 310 6.98 13.83 -6.77
CA PRO A 310 8.12 14.72 -6.56
C PRO A 310 7.91 15.78 -5.47
N ALA A 311 6.66 16.01 -5.03
CA ALA A 311 6.32 16.94 -3.95
C ALA A 311 6.14 16.24 -2.59
N SER A 312 6.11 14.90 -2.56
CA SER A 312 5.83 14.12 -1.36
C SER A 312 7.11 13.82 -0.57
N ARG A 313 7.03 13.88 0.75
CA ARG A 313 8.14 13.48 1.62
C ARG A 313 8.12 11.97 1.84
N ILE A 314 9.00 11.27 1.13
CA ILE A 314 9.13 9.81 1.20
C ILE A 314 10.05 9.43 2.37
N TYR A 315 9.60 8.53 3.24
CA TYR A 315 10.40 7.91 4.29
C TYR A 315 10.56 6.42 4.00
N CYS A 316 11.80 5.96 3.91
CA CYS A 316 12.10 4.53 3.87
C CYS A 316 12.05 3.98 5.30
N MET A 317 11.35 2.88 5.52
CA MET A 317 11.28 2.21 6.82
C MET A 317 12.08 0.91 6.75
N THR A 318 12.96 0.70 7.73
CA THR A 318 13.63 -0.61 7.92
C THR A 318 12.62 -1.66 8.37
N LEU A 319 12.97 -2.93 8.25
CA LEU A 319 12.18 -4.06 8.72
C LEU A 319 12.41 -4.32 10.22
N ILE A 320 11.33 -4.64 10.95
CA ILE A 320 11.44 -5.23 12.29
C ILE A 320 12.08 -6.63 12.22
N GLU A 321 12.60 -7.13 13.33
CA GLU A 321 13.13 -8.50 13.38
C GLU A 321 12.10 -9.58 13.06
N ALA A 322 12.58 -10.77 12.72
CA ALA A 322 11.75 -11.92 12.39
C ALA A 322 12.14 -13.15 13.23
N ASN A 323 11.17 -13.82 13.86
CA ASN A 323 11.45 -14.97 14.71
C ASN A 323 11.68 -16.26 13.91
N SER A 324 12.59 -17.11 14.38
CA SER A 324 12.80 -18.50 13.94
C SER A 324 13.28 -19.44 15.06
N GLY A 325 13.25 -19.02 16.33
CA GLY A 325 13.86 -19.74 17.45
C GLY A 325 15.37 -19.47 17.57
N ASP A 326 16.12 -19.72 16.50
CA ASP A 326 17.52 -19.28 16.39
C ASP A 326 17.60 -17.81 15.95
N HIS A 327 18.55 -17.06 16.52
CA HIS A 327 18.70 -15.62 16.34
C HIS A 327 20.16 -15.18 16.07
N PRO A 328 20.42 -14.23 15.16
CA PRO A 328 19.45 -13.61 14.25
C PRO A 328 18.90 -14.63 13.24
N ARG A 329 17.69 -14.39 12.72
CA ARG A 329 17.13 -15.26 11.67
C ARG A 329 17.95 -15.12 10.40
N ILE A 330 18.41 -16.25 9.86
CA ILE A 330 19.15 -16.32 8.61
C ILE A 330 18.27 -17.00 7.54
N ASN A 331 18.15 -16.39 6.36
CA ASN A 331 17.43 -16.97 5.22
C ASN A 331 18.29 -17.98 4.43
N GLU A 332 17.71 -18.68 3.46
CA GLU A 332 18.40 -19.76 2.73
C GLU A 332 19.62 -19.29 1.91
N LYS A 333 19.77 -17.97 1.73
CA LYS A 333 20.92 -17.33 1.07
C LYS A 333 21.95 -16.75 2.05
N GLY A 334 21.84 -17.03 3.35
CA GLY A 334 22.79 -16.59 4.36
C GLY A 334 22.65 -15.13 4.81
N ASN A 335 21.52 -14.48 4.51
CA ASN A 335 21.27 -13.08 4.88
C ASN A 335 20.34 -12.99 6.09
N THR A 336 20.47 -11.91 6.85
CA THR A 336 19.63 -11.55 8.01
C THR A 336 18.69 -10.38 7.68
N ILE A 337 17.73 -10.08 8.57
CA ILE A 337 16.95 -8.83 8.50
C ILE A 337 17.87 -7.61 8.54
N ALA A 338 18.95 -7.63 9.33
CA ALA A 338 19.93 -6.56 9.40
C ALA A 338 20.61 -6.28 8.05
N ASP A 339 20.89 -7.30 7.23
CA ASP A 339 21.48 -7.13 5.89
C ASP A 339 20.51 -6.45 4.92
N PHE A 340 19.22 -6.81 4.97
CA PHE A 340 18.17 -6.12 4.19
C PHE A 340 18.00 -4.68 4.67
N ASN A 341 18.03 -4.43 5.99
CA ASN A 341 17.94 -3.09 6.58
C ASN A 341 19.13 -2.21 6.21
N GLN A 342 20.33 -2.77 6.20
CA GLN A 342 21.53 -2.09 5.72
C GLN A 342 21.38 -1.69 4.25
N ARG A 343 20.83 -2.58 3.40
CA ARG A 343 20.57 -2.25 2.00
C ARG A 343 19.49 -1.17 1.81
N ILE A 344 18.44 -1.18 2.63
CA ILE A 344 17.44 -0.09 2.66
C ILE A 344 18.11 1.24 3.01
N LYS A 345 18.97 1.27 4.05
CA LYS A 345 19.70 2.47 4.49
C LYS A 345 20.66 2.98 3.41
N GLU A 346 21.40 2.09 2.74
CA GLU A 346 22.32 2.43 1.64
C GLU A 346 21.61 3.08 0.45
N ILE A 347 20.49 2.50 0.00
CA ILE A 347 19.70 3.06 -1.12
C ILE A 347 19.08 4.39 -0.70
N ALA A 348 18.42 4.45 0.46
CA ALA A 348 17.79 5.67 0.94
C ALA A 348 18.78 6.84 1.05
N ALA A 349 19.96 6.60 1.62
CA ALA A 349 21.02 7.60 1.73
C ALA A 349 21.50 8.11 0.35
N ALA A 350 21.67 7.22 -0.63
CA ALA A 350 22.09 7.60 -1.98
C ALA A 350 21.05 8.46 -2.72
N TYR A 351 19.76 8.26 -2.45
CA TYR A 351 18.66 9.09 -2.96
C TYR A 351 18.30 10.28 -2.07
N GLY A 352 19.05 10.54 -0.98
CA GLY A 352 18.79 11.65 -0.06
C GLY A 352 17.51 11.51 0.77
N LEU A 353 16.99 10.29 0.93
CA LEU A 353 15.73 10.01 1.62
C LEU A 353 15.94 9.75 3.12
N PRO A 354 15.09 10.30 4.01
CA PRO A 354 15.10 9.98 5.42
C PRO A 354 14.71 8.51 5.67
N VAL A 355 15.35 7.89 6.66
CA VAL A 355 15.05 6.54 7.11
C VAL A 355 14.41 6.57 8.50
N ILE A 356 13.31 5.84 8.70
CA ILE A 356 12.76 5.55 10.03
C ILE A 356 13.19 4.13 10.40
N ASP A 357 14.12 4.03 11.35
CA ASP A 357 14.76 2.78 11.76
C ASP A 357 13.88 1.97 12.74
N VAL A 358 12.66 1.59 12.31
CA VAL A 358 11.70 0.84 13.16
C VAL A 358 12.21 -0.54 13.61
N HIS A 359 13.32 -1.02 13.05
CA HIS A 359 14.08 -2.14 13.63
C HIS A 359 14.42 -1.87 15.11
N ASN A 360 14.74 -0.62 15.42
CA ASN A 360 15.07 -0.12 16.76
C ASN A 360 13.85 0.49 17.50
N CYS A 361 12.62 0.07 17.19
CA CYS A 361 11.41 0.53 17.93
C CYS A 361 11.23 -0.14 19.32
N GLY A 362 12.25 -0.84 19.81
CA GLY A 362 12.23 -1.55 21.09
C GLY A 362 11.41 -2.83 21.07
N MET A 363 11.29 -3.50 19.92
CA MET A 363 10.86 -4.89 19.82
C MET A 363 12.11 -5.76 19.68
N GLU A 364 12.77 -6.04 20.80
CA GLU A 364 14.01 -6.80 20.82
C GLU A 364 13.80 -8.23 20.33
N VAL A 365 14.81 -8.80 19.66
CA VAL A 365 14.71 -10.10 18.97
C VAL A 365 14.24 -11.25 19.89
N TYR A 366 14.69 -11.25 21.15
CA TYR A 366 14.32 -12.25 22.16
C TYR A 366 12.91 -12.05 22.75
N GLU A 367 12.33 -10.87 22.59
CA GLU A 367 10.98 -10.52 23.05
C GLU A 367 9.96 -10.54 21.90
N LEU A 368 10.38 -10.85 20.67
CA LEU A 368 9.54 -10.71 19.48
C LEU A 368 8.25 -11.57 19.53
N ASN A 369 8.27 -12.72 20.22
CA ASN A 369 7.07 -13.53 20.49
C ASN A 369 6.05 -12.86 21.43
N HIS A 370 6.48 -11.89 22.25
CA HIS A 370 5.58 -11.08 23.07
C HIS A 370 4.96 -9.92 22.26
N TYR A 371 5.60 -9.50 21.17
CA TYR A 371 5.16 -8.38 20.33
C TYR A 371 4.57 -8.77 18.96
N THR A 372 4.59 -10.05 18.59
CA THR A 372 4.04 -10.57 17.32
C THR A 372 3.19 -11.82 17.57
N SER A 373 2.20 -12.09 16.71
CA SER A 373 1.35 -13.28 16.86
C SER A 373 1.98 -14.57 16.33
N ASP A 374 2.93 -14.45 15.39
CA ASP A 374 3.51 -15.55 14.61
C ASP A 374 5.03 -15.39 14.37
N GLY A 375 5.68 -14.49 15.11
CA GLY A 375 7.08 -14.14 14.89
C GLY A 375 7.33 -13.13 13.77
N THR A 376 6.29 -12.62 13.09
CA THR A 376 6.41 -11.66 11.99
C THR A 376 5.41 -10.50 12.09
N HIS A 377 4.14 -10.82 12.32
CA HIS A 377 3.04 -9.86 12.31
C HIS A 377 2.83 -9.29 13.71
N PRO A 378 3.03 -7.97 13.93
CA PRO A 378 2.82 -7.32 15.21
C PRO A 378 1.45 -7.63 15.81
N ASN A 379 1.43 -7.96 17.09
CA ASN A 379 0.21 -7.92 17.89
C ASN A 379 -0.08 -6.46 18.30
N LYS A 380 -1.13 -6.22 19.08
CA LYS A 380 -1.52 -4.87 19.50
C LYS A 380 -0.41 -4.11 20.22
N GLU A 381 0.40 -4.78 21.03
CA GLU A 381 1.50 -4.16 21.77
C GLU A 381 2.70 -3.84 20.87
N GLY A 382 3.06 -4.75 19.96
CA GLY A 382 4.08 -4.49 18.94
C GLY A 382 3.70 -3.38 17.97
N ALA A 383 2.43 -3.36 17.55
CA ALA A 383 1.88 -2.29 16.71
C ALA A 383 1.94 -0.92 17.41
N ALA A 384 1.69 -0.87 18.73
CA ALA A 384 1.84 0.35 19.53
C ALA A 384 3.31 0.81 19.65
N LYS A 385 4.26 -0.11 19.84
CA LYS A 385 5.71 0.23 19.81
C LYS A 385 6.13 0.83 18.48
N MET A 386 5.77 0.19 17.37
CA MET A 386 6.02 0.73 16.03
C MET A 386 5.39 2.11 15.86
N ALA A 387 4.11 2.26 16.23
CA ALA A 387 3.39 3.53 16.10
C ALA A 387 4.05 4.68 16.86
N ASN A 388 4.42 4.45 18.12
CA ASN A 388 5.07 5.45 18.98
C ASN A 388 6.43 5.87 18.41
N TYR A 389 7.24 4.91 17.94
CA TYR A 389 8.53 5.20 17.33
C TYR A 389 8.40 5.97 16.01
N VAL A 390 7.53 5.52 15.09
CA VAL A 390 7.27 6.21 13.82
C VAL A 390 6.74 7.62 14.06
N THR A 391 5.79 7.79 15.00
CA THR A 391 5.28 9.11 15.42
C THR A 391 6.43 10.02 15.87
N ALA A 392 7.29 9.54 16.78
CA ALA A 392 8.39 10.33 17.32
C ALA A 392 9.38 10.77 16.23
N MET A 393 9.72 9.87 15.28
CA MET A 393 10.64 10.20 14.18
C MET A 393 10.02 11.17 13.16
N LEU A 394 8.73 11.03 12.85
CA LEU A 394 8.02 11.98 11.99
C LEU A 394 7.95 13.38 12.63
N LEU A 395 7.62 13.48 13.93
CA LEU A 395 7.53 14.76 14.62
C LEU A 395 8.88 15.45 14.87
N GLN A 396 9.98 14.70 14.95
CA GLN A 396 11.34 15.28 15.02
C GLN A 396 11.82 15.88 13.69
N THR A 397 11.18 15.52 12.57
CA THR A 397 11.66 15.86 11.23
C THR A 397 10.66 16.70 10.42
N ALA A 398 9.52 17.04 11.03
CA ALA A 398 8.40 17.79 10.46
C ALA A 398 8.67 19.29 10.25
#